data_AF-A0A8K9X8V7-F1
#
_entry.id   AF-A0A8K9X8V7-F1
#
_cell.length_a   1.000
_cell.length_b   1.000
_cell.length_c   1.000
_cell.angle_alpha   90.00
_cell.angle_beta   90.00
_cell.angle_gamma   90.00
#
_symmetry.space_group_name_H-M   'P 1'
#
loop_
_entity.id
_entity.type
_entity.pdbx_description
1 polymer ?
#
loop_
_entity_poly.entity_id
_entity_poly.type
_entity_poly.pdbx_seq_one_letter_code
_entity_poly.pdbx_strand_id
1 'polypeptide(L)'
;MASSPEKSSTAQELKEQGNQLFLCRKYQEAATCYSKTINRNPSVAVYYTNRTLSLADCKHALELDPHSVKAHFFLCQCHLELENYNEAIGNLQRAYNLAKEQRLNFGDDIPSALRVAKKKRWNSIEEKRINQENKLHAYLTKLILAEKERTSGTYVPEVELCFSP
;
A
#
# COMPACT_ATOMS: atom_id res chain seq x y z
N MET A 1 27.30 -40.91 -0.47
CA MET A 1 27.21 -39.47 -0.84
C MET A 1 26.64 -39.37 -2.24
N ALA A 2 25.36 -39.04 -2.38
CA ALA A 2 24.74 -38.77 -3.68
C ALA A 2 23.50 -37.89 -3.47
N SER A 3 23.70 -36.58 -3.38
CA SER A 3 22.60 -35.61 -3.36
C SER A 3 22.14 -35.34 -4.79
N SER A 4 20.94 -35.84 -5.09
CA SER A 4 20.32 -35.99 -6.42
C SER A 4 20.17 -34.69 -7.22
N PRO A 5 20.62 -34.63 -8.49
CA PRO A 5 20.40 -33.49 -9.39
C PRO A 5 18.97 -33.37 -9.96
N GLU A 6 18.10 -34.37 -9.78
CA GLU A 6 16.73 -34.40 -10.36
C GLU A 6 15.72 -33.42 -9.71
N LYS A 7 15.93 -33.02 -8.46
CA LYS A 7 15.02 -32.09 -7.77
C LYS A 7 15.07 -30.67 -8.35
N SER A 8 16.19 -30.30 -8.98
CA SER A 8 16.40 -28.98 -9.58
C SER A 8 15.67 -28.83 -10.92
N SER A 9 15.73 -29.84 -11.80
CA SER A 9 15.11 -29.79 -13.13
C SER A 9 13.58 -29.68 -13.04
N THR A 10 12.97 -30.49 -12.17
CA THR A 10 11.51 -30.52 -11.99
C THR A 10 10.98 -29.18 -11.45
N ALA A 11 11.71 -28.51 -10.56
CA ALA A 11 11.32 -27.20 -10.03
C ALA A 11 11.39 -26.10 -11.12
N GLN A 12 12.39 -26.17 -11.99
CA GLN A 12 12.55 -25.23 -13.10
C GLN A 12 11.45 -25.40 -14.16
N GLU A 13 11.03 -26.63 -14.43
CA GLU A 13 9.90 -26.95 -15.33
C GLU A 13 8.57 -26.43 -14.77
N LEU A 14 8.28 -26.67 -13.49
CA LEU A 14 7.08 -26.15 -12.82
C LEU A 14 7.03 -24.62 -12.81
N LYS A 15 8.19 -23.96 -12.69
CA LYS A 15 8.32 -22.50 -12.82
C LYS A 15 7.97 -22.04 -14.24
N GLU A 16 8.50 -22.69 -15.27
CA GLU A 16 8.22 -22.33 -16.66
C GLU A 16 6.73 -22.53 -17.00
N GLN A 17 6.13 -23.61 -16.47
CA GLN A 17 4.69 -23.85 -16.59
C GLN A 17 3.86 -22.77 -15.88
N GLY A 18 4.27 -22.35 -14.68
CA GLY A 18 3.65 -21.23 -13.97
C GLY A 18 3.73 -19.92 -14.77
N ASN A 19 4.87 -19.65 -15.41
CA ASN A 19 5.05 -18.48 -16.28
C ASN A 19 4.11 -18.52 -17.50
N GLN A 20 3.97 -19.68 -18.14
CA GLN A 20 3.05 -19.86 -19.27
C GLN A 20 1.59 -19.64 -18.86
N LEU A 21 1.17 -20.20 -17.72
CA LEU A 21 -0.17 -19.99 -17.17
C LEU A 21 -0.42 -18.52 -16.82
N PHE A 22 0.61 -17.83 -16.30
CA PHE A 22 0.55 -16.39 -16.02
C PHE A 22 0.36 -15.57 -17.31
N LEU A 23 1.09 -15.91 -18.39
CA LEU A 23 0.90 -15.29 -19.71
C LEU A 23 -0.50 -15.56 -20.28
N CYS A 24 -1.07 -16.74 -20.02
CA CYS A 24 -2.45 -17.09 -20.37
C CYS A 24 -3.52 -16.45 -19.46
N ARG A 25 -3.15 -15.51 -18.57
CA ARG A 25 -4.02 -14.85 -17.59
C ARG A 25 -4.71 -15.80 -16.60
N LYS A 26 -4.21 -17.03 -16.46
CA LYS A 26 -4.71 -18.02 -15.50
C LYS A 26 -3.98 -17.89 -14.16
N TYR A 27 -4.22 -16.78 -13.48
CA TYR A 27 -3.43 -16.40 -12.29
C TYR A 27 -3.58 -17.36 -11.12
N GLN A 28 -4.77 -17.93 -10.91
CA GLN A 28 -5.01 -18.93 -9.85
C GLN A 28 -4.25 -20.23 -10.11
N GLU A 29 -4.31 -20.74 -11.34
CA GLU A 29 -3.57 -21.95 -11.73
C GLU A 29 -2.05 -21.69 -11.63
N ALA A 30 -1.57 -20.53 -12.10
CA ALA A 30 -0.17 -20.13 -11.97
C ALA A 30 0.29 -20.09 -10.49
N ALA A 31 -0.50 -19.53 -9.57
CA ALA A 31 -0.19 -19.49 -8.15
C ALA A 31 -0.10 -20.89 -7.52
N THR A 32 -0.95 -21.83 -7.93
CA THR A 32 -0.83 -23.22 -7.49
C THR A 32 0.43 -23.90 -8.03
N CYS A 33 0.81 -23.64 -9.28
CA CYS A 33 2.06 -24.12 -9.86
C CYS A 33 3.27 -23.58 -9.10
N TYR A 34 3.33 -22.27 -8.83
CA TYR A 34 4.43 -21.69 -8.04
C TYR A 34 4.48 -22.24 -6.61
N SER A 35 3.33 -22.52 -5.98
CA SER A 35 3.28 -23.16 -4.66
C SER A 35 3.86 -24.57 -4.68
N LYS A 36 3.57 -25.35 -5.74
CA LYS A 36 4.20 -26.67 -5.94
C LYS A 36 5.70 -26.53 -6.16
N THR A 37 6.16 -25.51 -6.90
CA THR A 37 7.59 -25.22 -7.09
C THR A 37 8.29 -24.92 -5.76
N ILE A 38 7.68 -24.07 -4.92
CA ILE A 38 8.19 -23.71 -3.59
C ILE A 38 8.33 -24.94 -2.69
N ASN A 39 7.33 -25.83 -2.68
CA ASN A 39 7.38 -27.06 -1.91
C ASN A 39 8.52 -28.01 -2.34
N ARG A 40 8.96 -27.92 -3.60
CA ARG A 40 10.08 -28.73 -4.12
C ARG A 40 11.42 -28.09 -3.84
N ASN A 41 11.52 -26.76 -3.99
CA ASN A 41 12.73 -26.02 -3.71
C ASN A 41 12.40 -24.65 -3.06
N PRO A 42 12.43 -24.57 -1.72
CA PRO A 42 12.05 -23.36 -1.00
C PRO A 42 13.15 -22.28 -0.98
N SER A 43 14.36 -22.55 -1.49
CA SER A 43 15.51 -21.64 -1.35
C SER A 43 15.62 -20.58 -2.44
N VAL A 44 14.68 -20.54 -3.39
CA VAL A 44 14.76 -19.65 -4.57
C VAL A 44 13.73 -18.53 -4.46
N ALA A 45 14.22 -17.30 -4.27
CA ALA A 45 13.39 -16.09 -4.09
C ALA A 45 12.41 -15.84 -5.25
N VAL A 46 12.82 -16.16 -6.49
CA VAL A 46 12.03 -15.91 -7.72
C VAL A 46 10.67 -16.61 -7.68
N TYR A 47 10.56 -17.78 -7.05
CA TYR A 47 9.30 -18.52 -6.98
C TYR A 47 8.26 -17.82 -6.11
N TYR A 48 8.71 -17.20 -5.02
CA TYR A 48 7.85 -16.38 -4.18
C TYR A 48 7.45 -15.11 -4.90
N THR A 49 8.38 -14.43 -5.58
CA THR A 49 8.07 -13.21 -6.35
C THR A 49 7.08 -13.45 -7.49
N ASN A 50 7.09 -14.64 -8.09
CA ASN A 50 6.19 -14.98 -9.19
C ASN A 50 4.79 -15.43 -8.69
N ARG A 51 4.70 -15.92 -7.45
CA ARG A 51 3.44 -16.29 -6.80
C ARG A 51 2.60 -15.09 -6.32
N THR A 52 3.21 -13.91 -6.17
CA THR A 52 2.75 -12.90 -5.20
C THR A 52 1.30 -12.43 -5.34
N LEU A 53 0.60 -12.52 -4.21
CA LEU A 53 -0.55 -11.69 -3.79
C LEU A 53 -0.47 -11.29 -2.28
N SER A 54 0.59 -11.67 -1.55
CA SER A 54 0.65 -11.50 -0.09
C SER A 54 1.99 -10.94 0.41
N LEU A 55 1.91 -10.07 1.44
CA LEU A 55 3.05 -9.43 2.12
C LEU A 55 4.07 -10.45 2.67
N ALA A 56 3.59 -11.61 3.15
CA ALA A 56 4.45 -12.65 3.72
C ALA A 56 5.39 -13.26 2.67
N ASP A 57 4.88 -13.49 1.45
CA ASP A 57 5.67 -14.04 0.35
C ASP A 57 6.74 -13.05 -0.12
N CYS A 58 6.42 -11.75 -0.17
CA CYS A 58 7.39 -10.71 -0.50
C CYS A 58 8.50 -10.62 0.55
N LYS A 59 8.19 -10.77 1.85
CA LYS A 59 9.19 -10.76 2.92
C LYS A 59 10.12 -11.97 2.85
N HIS A 60 9.58 -13.18 2.66
CA HIS A 60 10.41 -14.36 2.45
C HIS A 60 11.28 -14.25 1.18
N ALA A 61 10.75 -13.67 0.10
CA ALA A 61 11.56 -13.41 -1.09
C ALA A 61 12.76 -12.50 -0.81
N LEU A 62 12.60 -11.49 0.06
CA LEU A 62 13.68 -10.59 0.46
C LEU A 62 14.66 -11.20 1.48
N GLU A 63 14.22 -12.13 2.31
CA GLU A 63 15.11 -12.91 3.19
C GLU A 63 16.04 -13.80 2.36
N LEU A 64 15.54 -14.35 1.25
CA LEU A 64 16.31 -15.17 0.32
C LEU A 64 17.17 -14.34 -0.64
N ASP A 65 16.64 -13.25 -1.19
CA ASP A 65 17.35 -12.32 -2.07
C ASP A 65 17.04 -10.85 -1.71
N PRO A 66 17.88 -10.23 -0.87
CA PRO A 66 17.73 -8.83 -0.48
C PRO A 66 17.89 -7.83 -1.64
N HIS A 67 18.49 -8.26 -2.75
CA HIS A 67 18.78 -7.44 -3.93
C HIS A 67 17.72 -7.58 -5.03
N SER A 68 16.65 -8.36 -4.82
CA SER A 68 15.61 -8.52 -5.81
C SER A 68 14.78 -7.25 -6.00
N VAL A 69 14.94 -6.59 -7.16
CA VAL A 69 14.16 -5.39 -7.52
C VAL A 69 12.65 -5.70 -7.53
N LYS A 70 12.27 -6.85 -8.09
CA LYS A 70 10.87 -7.29 -8.16
C LYS A 70 10.27 -7.49 -6.77
N ALA A 71 11.02 -8.09 -5.84
CA ALA A 71 10.55 -8.31 -4.48
C ALA A 71 10.26 -6.98 -3.76
N HIS A 72 11.15 -5.99 -3.87
CA HIS A 72 10.92 -4.65 -3.31
C HIS A 72 9.72 -3.94 -3.96
N PHE A 73 9.55 -4.09 -5.27
CA PHE A 73 8.42 -3.50 -6.00
C PHE A 73 7.08 -4.10 -5.58
N PHE A 74 6.97 -5.43 -5.48
CA PHE A 74 5.75 -6.09 -5.00
C PHE A 74 5.49 -5.82 -3.51
N LEU A 75 6.54 -5.75 -2.68
CA LEU A 75 6.40 -5.38 -1.27
C LEU A 75 5.80 -3.97 -1.14
N CYS A 76 6.22 -3.02 -1.98
CA CYS A 76 5.57 -1.71 -2.05
C CYS A 76 4.08 -1.82 -2.38
N GLN A 77 3.70 -2.61 -3.39
CA GLN A 77 2.29 -2.75 -3.74
C GLN A 77 1.46 -3.27 -2.56
N CYS A 78 1.97 -4.28 -1.84
CA CYS A 78 1.34 -4.75 -0.61
C CYS A 78 1.23 -3.65 0.46
N HIS A 79 2.27 -2.84 0.67
CA HIS A 79 2.23 -1.72 1.62
C HIS A 79 1.27 -0.60 1.19
N LEU A 80 1.09 -0.36 -0.11
CA LEU A 80 0.11 0.60 -0.61
C LEU A 80 -1.34 0.16 -0.36
N GLU A 81 -1.62 -1.14 -0.45
CA GLU A 81 -2.93 -1.71 -0.11
C GLU A 81 -3.18 -1.70 1.41
N LEU A 82 -2.12 -1.81 2.22
CA LEU A 82 -2.18 -1.70 3.68
C LEU A 82 -2.14 -0.25 4.19
N GLU A 83 -2.21 0.74 3.29
CA GLU A 83 -2.12 2.18 3.59
C GLU A 83 -0.83 2.62 4.31
N ASN A 84 0.21 1.79 4.31
CA ASN A 84 1.52 2.06 4.88
C ASN A 84 2.40 2.78 3.85
N TYR A 85 2.04 4.04 3.56
CA TYR A 85 2.62 4.80 2.46
C TYR A 85 4.10 5.14 2.63
N ASN A 86 4.59 5.29 3.86
CA ASN A 86 5.99 5.65 4.11
C ASN A 86 6.92 4.49 3.77
N GLU A 87 6.58 3.29 4.23
CA GLU A 87 7.28 2.05 3.95
C GLU A 87 7.20 1.72 2.46
N ALA A 88 6.04 1.93 1.82
CA ALA A 88 5.87 1.75 0.39
C ALA A 88 6.86 2.62 -0.43
N ILE A 89 6.95 3.92 -0.11
CA ILE A 89 7.87 4.84 -0.79
C ILE A 89 9.33 4.44 -0.56
N GLY A 90 9.70 4.04 0.66
CA GLY A 90 11.06 3.59 0.97
C GLY A 90 11.45 2.34 0.18
N ASN A 91 10.55 1.37 0.07
CA ASN A 91 10.78 0.16 -0.74
C ASN A 91 10.89 0.48 -2.25
N LEU A 92 10.07 1.39 -2.78
CA LEU A 92 10.20 1.83 -4.18
C LEU A 92 11.51 2.55 -4.46
N GLN A 93 11.97 3.40 -3.54
CA GLN A 93 13.27 4.06 -3.68
C GLN A 93 14.41 3.04 -3.67
N ARG A 94 14.32 2.03 -2.82
CA ARG A 94 15.29 0.93 -2.80
C ARG A 94 15.25 0.10 -4.09
N ALA A 95 14.06 -0.23 -4.59
CA ALA A 95 13.88 -0.89 -5.88
C ALA A 95 14.49 -0.07 -7.03
N TYR A 96 14.30 1.25 -7.04
CA TYR A 96 14.86 2.15 -8.04
C TYR A 96 16.40 2.16 -8.02
N ASN A 97 16.98 2.24 -6.82
CA ASN A 97 18.44 2.22 -6.65
C ASN A 97 19.03 0.87 -7.09
N LEU A 98 18.42 -0.24 -6.66
CA LEU A 98 18.84 -1.59 -7.05
C LEU A 98 18.71 -1.82 -8.57
N ALA A 99 17.65 -1.30 -9.20
CA ALA A 99 17.50 -1.36 -10.65
C ALA A 99 18.64 -0.63 -11.37
N LYS A 100 19.04 0.54 -10.87
CA LYS A 100 20.16 1.32 -11.40
C LYS A 100 21.50 0.60 -11.19
N GLU A 101 21.72 0.02 -10.02
CA GLU A 101 22.92 -0.75 -9.70
C GLU A 101 23.07 -1.98 -10.60
N GLN A 102 21.98 -2.72 -10.80
CA GLN A 102 21.93 -3.92 -11.64
C GLN A 102 21.83 -3.61 -13.14
N ARG A 103 21.79 -2.32 -13.53
CA ARG A 103 21.60 -1.84 -14.92
C ARG A 103 20.34 -2.43 -15.58
N LEU A 104 19.30 -2.68 -14.79
CA LEU A 104 18.00 -3.13 -15.27
C LEU A 104 17.16 -1.92 -15.68
N ASN A 105 16.59 -1.97 -16.88
CA ASN A 105 15.72 -0.91 -17.38
C ASN A 105 14.25 -1.31 -17.24
N PHE A 106 13.55 -0.69 -16.29
CA PHE A 106 12.11 -0.83 -16.09
C PHE A 106 11.31 0.35 -16.68
N GLY A 107 11.94 1.19 -17.51
CA GLY A 107 11.29 2.37 -18.07
C GLY A 107 10.71 3.29 -16.99
N ASP A 108 9.42 3.62 -17.11
CA ASP A 108 8.69 4.48 -16.16
C ASP A 108 7.87 3.68 -15.13
N ASP A 109 8.01 2.36 -15.04
CA ASP A 109 7.22 1.54 -14.10
C ASP A 109 7.50 1.89 -12.63
N ILE A 110 8.78 1.96 -12.25
CA ILE A 110 9.17 2.30 -10.87
C ILE A 110 8.89 3.78 -10.54
N PRO A 111 9.27 4.76 -11.40
CA PRO A 111 8.96 6.16 -11.13
C PRO A 111 7.46 6.47 -11.14
N SER A 112 6.66 5.85 -12.01
CA SER A 112 5.20 6.03 -12.02
C SER A 112 4.56 5.52 -10.71
N ALA A 113 4.95 4.32 -10.25
CA ALA A 113 4.52 3.79 -8.97
C ALA A 113 4.89 4.72 -7.80
N LEU A 114 6.06 5.35 -7.85
CA LEU A 114 6.53 6.31 -6.84
C LEU A 114 5.69 7.59 -6.82
N ARG A 115 5.28 8.11 -7.99
CA ARG A 115 4.36 9.26 -8.09
C ARG A 115 2.99 8.91 -7.51
N VAL A 116 2.45 7.73 -7.83
CA VAL A 116 1.17 7.24 -7.30
C VAL A 116 1.24 7.07 -5.78
N ALA A 117 2.30 6.45 -5.25
CA ALA A 117 2.51 6.26 -3.82
C ALA A 117 2.56 7.59 -3.06
N LYS A 118 3.31 8.57 -3.57
CA LYS A 118 3.37 9.92 -3.00
C LYS A 118 2.02 10.63 -3.04
N LYS A 119 1.26 10.50 -4.13
CA LYS A 119 -0.08 11.06 -4.26
C LYS A 119 -1.05 10.43 -3.25
N LYS A 120 -1.04 9.10 -3.09
CA LYS A 120 -1.86 8.42 -2.06
C LYS A 120 -1.50 8.89 -0.65
N ARG A 121 -0.20 9.02 -0.34
CA ARG A 121 0.26 9.57 0.95
C ARG A 121 -0.29 10.97 1.21
N TRP A 122 -0.18 11.86 0.22
CA TRP A 122 -0.70 13.22 0.32
C TRP A 122 -2.21 13.23 0.56
N ASN A 123 -2.97 12.48 -0.23
CA ASN A 123 -4.42 12.38 -0.08
C ASN A 123 -4.82 11.89 1.31
N SER A 124 -4.14 10.89 1.87
CA SER A 124 -4.43 10.40 3.22
C SER A 124 -4.17 11.44 4.32
N ILE A 125 -3.11 12.24 4.19
CA ILE A 125 -2.83 13.34 5.12
C ILE A 125 -3.87 14.44 4.97
N GLU A 126 -4.19 14.81 3.73
CA GLU A 126 -5.12 15.88 3.41
C GLU A 126 -6.54 15.53 3.87
N GLU A 127 -6.98 14.29 3.69
CA GLU A 127 -8.26 13.80 4.18
C GLU A 127 -8.36 13.89 5.72
N LYS A 128 -7.27 13.55 6.43
CA LYS A 128 -7.21 13.71 7.90
C LYS A 128 -7.32 15.18 8.30
N ARG A 129 -6.65 16.07 7.58
CA ARG A 129 -6.68 17.52 7.81
C ARG A 129 -8.10 18.07 7.61
N ILE A 130 -8.73 17.75 6.49
CA ILE A 130 -10.11 18.15 6.15
C ILE A 130 -11.09 17.60 7.19
N ASN A 131 -10.94 16.34 7.61
CA ASN A 131 -11.81 15.75 8.63
C ASN A 131 -11.67 16.44 9.99
N GLN A 132 -10.46 16.83 10.40
CA GLN A 132 -10.24 17.60 11.63
C GLN A 132 -10.86 18.99 11.53
N GLU A 133 -10.68 19.67 10.40
CA GLU A 133 -11.27 20.98 10.12
C GLU A 133 -12.80 20.92 10.15
N ASN A 134 -13.40 19.92 9.50
CA ASN A 134 -14.85 19.71 9.50
C ASN A 134 -15.39 19.43 10.91
N LYS A 135 -14.69 18.61 11.70
CA LYS A 135 -15.06 18.34 13.10
C LYS A 135 -15.03 19.61 13.94
N LEU A 136 -13.99 20.42 13.80
CA LEU A 136 -13.85 21.69 14.51
C LEU A 136 -14.93 22.70 14.09
N HIS A 137 -15.18 22.81 12.78
CA HIS A 137 -16.22 23.68 12.25
C HIS A 137 -17.61 23.29 12.79
N ALA A 138 -17.98 22.01 12.72
CA ALA A 138 -19.24 21.51 13.25
C ALA A 138 -19.41 21.79 14.75
N TYR A 139 -18.33 21.64 15.53
CA TYR A 139 -18.34 21.95 16.96
C TYR A 139 -18.57 23.45 17.21
N LEU A 140 -17.87 24.33 16.49
CA LEU A 140 -18.03 25.77 16.61
C LEU A 140 -19.44 26.22 16.21
N THR A 141 -19.96 25.72 15.10
CA THR A 141 -21.34 26.01 14.66
C THR A 141 -22.35 25.64 15.73
N LYS A 142 -22.18 24.49 16.39
CA LYS A 142 -23.05 24.08 17.50
C LYS A 142 -23.01 25.04 18.68
N LEU A 143 -21.82 25.53 19.06
CA LEU A 143 -21.68 26.52 20.14
C LEU A 143 -22.32 27.86 19.78
N ILE A 144 -22.12 28.35 18.55
CA ILE A 144 -22.71 29.61 18.08
C ILE A 144 -24.24 29.52 18.08
N LEU A 145 -24.80 28.40 17.61
CA LEU A 145 -26.26 28.20 17.63
C LEU A 145 -26.81 28.15 19.06
N ALA A 146 -26.14 27.45 19.97
CA ALA A 146 -26.54 27.40 21.37
C ALA A 146 -26.48 28.78 22.05
N GLU A 147 -25.48 29.59 21.73
CA GLU A 147 -25.36 30.96 22.27
C GLU A 147 -26.41 31.91 21.67
N LYS A 148 -26.71 31.75 20.37
CA LYS A 148 -27.82 32.45 19.72
C LYS A 148 -29.15 32.12 20.39
N GLU A 149 -29.40 30.86 20.71
CA GLU A 149 -30.62 30.45 21.42
C GLU A 149 -30.71 31.09 22.81
N ARG A 150 -29.62 31.08 23.60
CA ARG A 150 -29.56 31.75 24.90
C ARG A 150 -29.88 33.24 24.81
N THR A 151 -29.18 33.95 23.92
CA THR A 151 -29.38 35.39 23.71
C THR A 151 -30.78 35.73 23.22
N SER A 152 -31.37 34.91 22.35
CA SER A 152 -32.76 35.08 21.90
C SER A 152 -33.80 34.81 22.99
N GLY A 153 -33.50 33.95 23.97
CA GLY A 153 -34.36 33.70 25.14
C GLY A 153 -34.24 34.75 26.24
N THR A 154 -33.17 35.55 26.26
CA THR A 154 -32.92 36.60 27.26
C THR A 154 -33.32 38.01 26.81
N TYR A 155 -33.90 38.19 25.62
CA TYR A 155 -34.37 39.50 25.17
C TYR A 155 -35.68 39.86 25.87
N VAL A 156 -35.57 40.41 27.09
CA VAL A 156 -36.65 41.18 27.72
C VAL A 156 -36.46 42.63 27.25
N PRO A 157 -37.34 43.19 26.40
CA PRO A 157 -37.22 44.58 26.01
C PRO A 157 -37.48 45.46 27.22
N GLU A 158 -36.44 46.10 27.73
CA GLU A 158 -36.51 47.09 28.80
C GLU A 158 -37.02 48.41 28.20
N VAL A 159 -38.29 48.44 27.80
CA VAL A 159 -38.96 49.65 27.30
C VAL A 159 -40.39 49.70 27.80
N GLU A 160 -40.56 50.04 29.09
CA GLU A 160 -41.72 50.81 29.60
C GLU A 160 -41.52 51.11 31.10
N LEU A 161 -40.57 52.01 31.40
CA LEU A 161 -40.75 52.91 32.54
C LEU A 161 -40.94 54.29 31.94
N CYS A 162 -42.17 54.51 31.45
CA CYS A 162 -42.64 55.82 31.02
C CYS A 162 -42.39 56.85 32.12
N PHE A 163 -41.55 57.81 31.77
CA PHE A 163 -41.69 59.18 32.24
C PHE A 163 -43.17 59.59 32.25
N SER A 164 -43.65 60.11 33.39
CA SER A 164 -44.26 61.45 33.54
C SER A 164 -45.32 61.47 34.66
N PRO A 165 -45.68 62.66 35.19
CA PRO A 165 -44.91 63.88 35.44
C PRO A 165 -44.61 64.11 36.93
#